data_AF-A0A0A2LRA5-F1
#
_entry.id   AF-A0A0A2LRA5-F1
#
_cell.length_a   1.000
_cell.length_b   1.000
_cell.length_c   1.000
_cell.angle_alpha   90.00
_cell.angle_beta   90.00
_cell.angle_gamma   90.00
#
_symmetry.space_group_name_H-M   'P 1'
#
loop_
_entity.id
_entity.type
_entity.pdbx_description
1 polymer ?
#
loop_
_entity_poly.entity_id
_entity_poly.type
_entity_poly.pdbx_seq_one_letter_code
_entity_poly.pdbx_strand_id
1 'polypeptide(L)' 'MLNEILSGWKNFIQKSEVTENTARKRAALCALCPHAAKGKLLIFIKDDLKEIQGSYCNVCKCPLSAKVRSNDICPENKW' A
#
# COMPACT_ATOMS: atom_id res chain seq x y z
N MET A 1 4.19 8.22 11.62
CA MET A 1 2.97 8.22 10.78
C MET A 1 3.26 8.79 9.39
N LEU A 2 3.64 10.07 9.23
CA LEU A 2 3.97 10.63 7.90
C LEU A 2 5.19 9.95 7.25
N ASN A 3 6.26 9.72 8.01
CA ASN A 3 7.46 9.03 7.54
C ASN A 3 7.16 7.64 6.96
N GLU A 4 6.15 6.96 7.50
CA GLU A 4 5.77 5.63 7.03
C GLU A 4 4.96 5.64 5.74
N ILE A 5 4.14 6.67 5.54
CA ILE A 5 3.47 6.88 4.26
C ILE A 5 4.52 7.17 3.18
N LEU A 6 5.49 8.04 3.48
CA LEU A 6 6.57 8.38 2.55
C LEU A 6 7.47 7.18 2.24
N SER A 7 7.77 6.33 3.23
CA SER A 7 8.56 5.11 3.01
C SER A 7 7.84 4.14 2.07
N GLY A 8 6.53 3.96 2.25
CA GLY A 8 5.71 3.12 1.37
C GLY A 8 5.69 3.59 -0.08
N TRP A 9 5.52 4.89 -0.32
CA TRP A 9 5.54 5.46 -1.67
C TRP A 9 6.92 5.43 -2.32
N LYS A 10 7.98 5.76 -1.57
CA LYS A 10 9.36 5.62 -2.04
C LYS A 10 9.64 4.20 -2.50
N ASN A 11 9.26 3.22 -1.68
CA ASN A 11 9.46 1.81 -1.96
C ASN A 11 8.61 1.31 -3.14
N PHE A 12 7.39 1.85 -3.31
CA PHE A 12 6.54 1.58 -4.47
C PHE A 12 7.15 2.07 -5.79
N ILE A 13 7.89 3.18 -5.76
CA ILE A 13 8.61 3.72 -6.92
C ILE A 13 9.91 2.95 -7.17
N GLN A 14 10.71 2.70 -6.12
CA GLN A 14 12.02 2.04 -6.24
C GLN A 14 11.93 0.55 -6.57
N LYS A 15 10.88 -0.15 -6.10
CA LYS A 15 10.61 -1.58 -6.39
C LYS A 15 11.81 -2.51 -6.19
N SER A 16 12.57 -2.33 -5.10
CA SER A 16 13.66 -3.25 -4.78
C SER A 16 13.13 -4.67 -4.57
N GLU A 17 13.92 -5.69 -4.92
CA GLU A 17 13.48 -7.09 -4.80
C GLU A 17 13.07 -7.48 -3.37
N VAL A 18 13.85 -7.03 -2.38
CA VAL A 18 13.59 -7.26 -0.95
C VAL A 18 12.24 -6.64 -0.53
N THR A 19 11.97 -5.41 -0.97
CA THR A 19 10.70 -4.74 -0.72
C THR A 19 9.56 -5.50 -1.40
N GLU A 20 9.71 -5.90 -2.66
CA GLU A 20 8.65 -6.58 -3.41
C GLU A 20 8.32 -7.97 -2.86
N ASN A 21 9.31 -8.72 -2.37
CA ASN A 21 9.10 -9.99 -1.70
C ASN A 21 8.28 -9.82 -0.40
N THR A 22 8.61 -8.80 0.39
CA THR A 22 7.87 -8.45 1.61
C THR A 22 6.45 -7.98 1.28
N ALA A 23 6.32 -7.11 0.27
CA ALA A 23 5.06 -6.58 -0.22
C ALA A 23 4.12 -7.68 -0.73
N ARG A 24 4.63 -8.67 -1.47
CA ARG A 24 3.84 -9.81 -1.95
C ARG A 24 3.26 -10.63 -0.80
N LYS A 25 4.07 -10.95 0.21
CA LYS A 25 3.61 -11.67 1.42
C LYS A 25 2.51 -10.91 2.15
N ARG A 26 2.73 -9.62 2.40
CA ARG A 26 1.74 -8.73 3.05
C ARG A 26 0.48 -8.53 2.20
N ALA A 27 0.61 -8.41 0.88
CA ALA A 27 -0.51 -8.27 -0.03
C ALA A 27 -1.38 -9.53 -0.08
N ALA A 28 -0.79 -10.73 0.00
CA ALA A 28 -1.54 -11.98 0.11
C ALA A 28 -2.42 -12.01 1.38
N LEU A 29 -1.90 -11.51 2.50
CA LEU A 29 -2.67 -11.36 3.74
C LEU A 29 -3.78 -10.31 3.60
N CYS A 30 -3.48 -9.16 2.96
CA CYS A 30 -4.49 -8.14 2.71
C CYS A 30 -5.57 -8.59 1.73
N ALA A 31 -5.28 -9.47 0.77
CA ALA A 31 -6.25 -9.98 -0.19
C ALA A 31 -7.38 -10.78 0.47
N LEU A 32 -7.11 -11.38 1.65
CA LEU A 32 -8.08 -12.12 2.46
C LEU A 32 -8.64 -11.28 3.62
N CYS A 33 -8.24 -10.00 3.73
CA CYS A 33 -8.63 -9.16 4.85
C CYS A 33 -10.04 -8.57 4.63
N PRO A 34 -10.97 -8.66 5.60
CA PRO A 34 -12.32 -8.09 5.48
C PRO A 34 -12.31 -6.56 5.37
N HIS A 35 -11.21 -5.92 5.76
CA HIS A 35 -11.03 -4.47 5.62
C HIS A 35 -10.40 -4.06 4.29
N ALA A 36 -10.00 -4.99 3.42
CA ALA A 36 -9.52 -4.62 2.09
C ALA A 36 -10.72 -4.23 1.20
N ALA A 37 -10.74 -2.99 0.75
CA ALA A 37 -11.78 -2.44 -0.10
C ALA A 37 -11.20 -1.95 -1.43
N LYS A 38 -12.05 -1.81 -2.44
CA LYS A 38 -11.70 -1.17 -3.72
C LYS A 38 -12.33 0.22 -3.78
N GLY A 39 -11.60 1.20 -4.28
CA GLY A 39 -12.07 2.57 -4.41
C GLY A 39 -11.22 3.37 -5.37
N LYS A 40 -11.55 4.65 -5.51
CA LYS A 40 -10.81 5.61 -6.31
C LYS A 40 -9.58 6.09 -5.54
N LEU A 41 -8.41 5.99 -6.16
CA LEU A 41 -7.12 6.40 -5.61
C LEU A 41 -6.45 7.37 -6.58
N LEU A 42 -5.89 8.45 -6.04
CA LEU A 42 -5.02 9.35 -6.79
C LEU A 42 -3.60 8.78 -6.79
N ILE A 43 -3.07 8.49 -7.97
CA ILE A 43 -1.69 8.03 -8.14
C ILE A 43 -0.99 8.87 -9.20
N PHE A 44 0.33 9.01 -9.05
CA PHE A 44 1.17 9.58 -10.10
C PHE A 44 1.42 8.52 -11.18
N ILE A 45 1.02 8.82 -12.41
CA ILE A 45 1.36 8.05 -13.61
C ILE A 45 2.21 8.96 -14.48
N LYS A 46 3.53 8.72 -14.50
CA LYS A 46 4.53 9.68 -14.98
C LYS A 46 4.41 10.98 -14.17
N ASP A 47 4.18 12.11 -14.83
CA ASP A 47 4.09 13.43 -14.19
C ASP A 47 2.63 13.85 -13.89
N ASP A 48 1.66 13.02 -14.26
CA ASP A 48 0.24 13.31 -14.08
C ASP A 48 -0.33 12.63 -12.82
N LEU A 49 -1.06 13.39 -12.01
CA LEU A 49 -1.91 12.82 -10.96
C LEU A 49 -3.23 12.32 -11.59
N LYS A 50 -3.45 11.00 -11.54
CA LYS A 50 -4.65 10.36 -12.11
C LYS A 50 -5.45 9.63 -11.05
N GLU A 51 -6.76 9.71 -11.17
CA GLU A 51 -7.67 8.88 -10.38
C GLU A 51 -7.81 7.50 -11.04
N ILE A 52 -7.52 6.45 -10.29
CA ILE A 52 -7.65 5.06 -10.73
C ILE A 52 -8.48 4.25 -9.76
N GLN A 53 -9.04 3.13 -10.22
CA GLN A 53 -9.57 2.11 -9.30
C GLN A 53 -8.42 1.33 -8.67
N GLY A 54 -8.36 1.28 -7.35
CA GLY A 54 -7.34 0.54 -6.62
C GLY A 54 -7.82 0.04 -5.26
N SER A 55 -6.97 -0.74 -4.59
CA SER A 55 -7.29 -1.32 -3.28
C SER A 55 -6.73 -0.49 -2.13
N TYR A 56 -7.51 -0.33 -1.08
CA TYR A 56 -7.14 0.40 0.13
C TYR A 56 -7.62 -0.32 1.39
N CYS A 57 -7.02 0.00 2.54
CA CYS A 57 -7.43 -0.52 3.84
C CYS A 57 -8.58 0.33 4.40
N ASN A 58 -9.73 -0.27 4.73
CA ASN A 58 -10.88 0.46 5.25
C ASN A 58 -10.71 0.90 6.72
N VAL A 59 -9.67 0.43 7.42
CA VAL A 59 -9.32 0.87 8.78
C VAL A 59 -8.44 2.12 8.74
N CYS A 60 -7.23 2.02 8.20
CA CYS A 60 -6.28 3.14 8.16
C CYS A 60 -6.40 4.03 6.92
N LYS A 61 -7.31 3.70 5.99
CA LYS A 61 -7.55 4.41 4.71
C LYS A 61 -6.36 4.49 3.75
N CYS A 62 -5.25 3.81 4.05
CA CYS A 62 -4.08 3.83 3.19
C CYS A 62 -4.28 3.00 1.90
N PRO A 63 -3.75 3.48 0.76
CA PRO A 63 -3.58 2.66 -0.44
C PRO A 63 -2.76 1.41 -0.13
N LEU A 64 -3.26 0.22 -0.49
CA LEU A 64 -2.55 -1.03 -0.20
C LEU A 64 -1.25 -1.14 -1.00
N SER A 65 -1.16 -0.53 -2.19
CA SER A 65 0.06 -0.49 -3.00
C SER A 65 1.25 0.11 -2.25
N ALA A 66 1.05 1.20 -1.52
CA ALA A 66 2.08 1.85 -0.71
C ALA A 66 2.18 1.21 0.68
N LYS A 67 1.05 0.91 1.33
CA LYS A 67 1.01 0.41 2.71
C LYS A 67 1.79 -0.90 2.89
N VAL A 68 1.61 -1.89 2.01
CA VAL A 68 2.34 -3.17 2.15
C VAL A 68 3.86 -3.04 1.95
N ARG A 69 4.31 -1.90 1.39
CA ARG A 69 5.70 -1.56 1.13
C ARG A 69 6.30 -0.60 2.17
N SER A 70 5.53 -0.08 3.12
CA SER A 70 6.05 0.82 4.14
C SER A 70 6.68 0.05 5.32
N ASN A 71 7.36 0.78 6.20
CA ASN A 71 7.78 0.26 7.51
C ASN A 71 6.68 0.44 8.58
N ASP A 72 5.46 0.77 8.15
CA ASP A 72 4.29 0.82 9.04
C ASP A 72 3.82 -0.58 9.42
N ILE A 73 2.93 -0.64 10.40
CA ILE A 73 2.35 -1.88 10.92
C ILE A 73 0.89 -2.01 10.44
N CYS A 74 0.42 -3.24 10.26
CA CYS A 74 -1.01 -3.50 10.05
C CYS A 74 -1.82 -3.11 11.30
N PRO A 75 -2.91 -2.32 11.18
CA PRO A 75 -3.75 -1.97 12.35
C PRO A 75 -4.33 -3.19 13.09
N GLU A 76 -4.49 -4.31 12.39
CA GLU A 76 -4.97 -5.60 12.91
C GLU A 76 -3.81 -6.54 13.31
N ASN A 77 -2.57 -6.06 13.29
CA ASN A 77 -1.33 -6.82 13.57
C ASN A 77 -1.19 -8.13 12.77
N LYS A 78 -1.75 -8.18 11.55
CA LYS A 78 -1.62 -9.34 10.66
C LYS A 78 -0.26 -9.43 9.97
N TRP A 79 0.51 -8.34 9.97
CA TRP A 79 1.87 -8.22 9.45
C TRP A 79 2.53 -6.93 9.90
#